data_AF-A0A0P7TFP4-F1
#
_entry.id   AF-A0A0P7TFP4-F1
#
_cell.length_a   1.000
_cell.length_b   1.000
_cell.length_c   1.000
_cell.angle_alpha   90.00
_cell.angle_beta   90.00
_cell.angle_gamma   90.00
#
_symmetry.space_group_name_H-M   'P 1'
#
loop_
_entity.id
_entity.type
_entity.pdbx_description
1 polymer ?
#
loop_
_entity_poly.entity_id
_entity_poly.type
_entity_poly.pdbx_seq_one_letter_code
_entity_poly.pdbx_strand_id
1 'polypeptide(L)'
;MNLLDQRVTSQLQRLFKIQKLFNLHKSAVDKALSSKNGHLDLFLRFLLGISLESNQSLLQGLLTQTGCSSQNTEKTVKYIKEKIQNNLAPERSINLFHCLNELNDNTLVEEIQSYLNLGDMSTKQLSAAQWSALAFVLLTSRQEEDVFDLKKFLGSEEGLLRLMPVVQFSRTA
;
A
#
# COMPACT_ATOMS: atom_id res chain seq x y z
N MET A 1 11.14 -43.10 -5.52
CA MET A 1 11.49 -41.67 -5.67
C MET A 1 12.41 -41.31 -4.51
N ASN A 2 13.58 -40.69 -4.75
CA ASN A 2 14.57 -40.44 -3.69
C ASN A 2 14.31 -39.10 -2.96
N LEU A 3 14.95 -38.89 -1.81
CA LEU A 3 14.77 -37.69 -0.96
C LEU A 3 15.15 -36.37 -1.65
N LEU A 4 16.14 -36.38 -2.55
CA LEU A 4 16.51 -35.19 -3.34
C LEU A 4 15.39 -34.81 -4.32
N ASP A 5 14.82 -35.80 -4.98
CA ASP A 5 13.78 -35.61 -5.99
C ASP A 5 12.49 -35.03 -5.37
N GLN A 6 12.11 -35.51 -4.18
CA GLN A 6 11.01 -34.95 -3.38
C GLN A 6 11.26 -33.50 -2.94
N ARG A 7 12.50 -33.17 -2.56
CA ARG A 7 12.87 -31.80 -2.15
C ARG A 7 12.77 -30.84 -3.33
N VAL A 8 13.23 -31.24 -4.52
CA VAL A 8 13.15 -30.43 -5.74
C VAL A 8 11.69 -30.21 -6.16
N THR A 9 10.86 -31.27 -6.15
CA THR A 9 9.43 -31.13 -6.50
C THR A 9 8.67 -30.19 -5.56
N SER A 10 8.91 -30.29 -4.25
CA SER A 10 8.28 -29.40 -3.26
C SER A 10 8.68 -27.92 -3.46
N GLN A 11 9.95 -27.66 -3.79
CA GLN A 11 10.42 -26.30 -4.10
C GLN A 11 9.78 -25.74 -5.37
N LEU A 12 9.67 -26.55 -6.42
CA LEU A 12 9.01 -26.15 -7.66
C LEU A 12 7.53 -25.81 -7.42
N GLN A 13 6.81 -26.66 -6.70
CA GLN A 13 5.40 -26.40 -6.34
C GLN A 13 5.25 -25.09 -5.57
N ARG A 14 6.16 -24.80 -4.62
CA ARG A 14 6.17 -23.53 -3.89
C ARG A 14 6.39 -22.33 -4.82
N LEU A 15 7.35 -22.42 -5.74
CA LEU A 15 7.62 -21.36 -6.73
C LEU A 15 6.43 -21.12 -7.66
N PHE A 16 5.76 -22.17 -8.13
CA PHE A 16 4.55 -22.05 -8.96
C PHE A 16 3.42 -21.35 -8.20
N LYS A 17 3.20 -21.68 -6.92
CA LYS A 17 2.22 -21.01 -6.06
C LYS A 17 2.56 -19.52 -5.87
N ILE A 18 3.83 -19.20 -5.59
CA ILE A 18 4.31 -17.80 -5.50
C ILE A 18 3.99 -17.04 -6.78
N GLN A 19 4.33 -17.60 -7.94
CA GLN A 19 4.12 -16.93 -9.22
C GLN A 19 2.63 -16.71 -9.50
N LYS A 20 1.79 -17.71 -9.21
CA LYS A 20 0.35 -17.63 -9.41
C LYS A 20 -0.30 -16.55 -8.53
N LEU A 21 0.08 -16.49 -7.25
CA LEU A 21 -0.43 -15.47 -6.33
C LEU A 21 0.02 -14.07 -6.74
N PHE A 22 1.32 -13.90 -7.05
CA PHE A 22 1.84 -12.62 -7.51
C PHE A 22 1.13 -12.14 -8.79
N ASN A 23 0.91 -13.03 -9.76
CA ASN A 23 0.19 -12.69 -10.98
C ASN A 23 -1.26 -12.26 -10.70
N LEU A 24 -1.95 -12.91 -9.75
CA LEU A 24 -3.28 -12.53 -9.32
C LEU A 24 -3.27 -11.12 -8.71
N HIS A 25 -2.36 -10.86 -7.75
CA HIS A 25 -2.22 -9.55 -7.12
C HIS A 25 -1.89 -8.46 -8.14
N LYS A 26 -0.93 -8.72 -9.04
CA LYS A 26 -0.55 -7.80 -10.10
C LYS A 26 -1.76 -7.43 -10.95
N SER A 27 -2.54 -8.42 -11.39
CA SER A 27 -3.75 -8.20 -12.19
C SER A 27 -4.81 -7.40 -11.43
N ALA A 28 -5.02 -7.68 -10.14
CA ALA A 28 -5.95 -6.95 -9.30
C ALA A 28 -5.52 -5.49 -9.10
N VAL A 29 -4.24 -5.23 -8.85
CA VAL A 29 -3.66 -3.89 -8.74
C VAL A 29 -3.86 -3.12 -10.05
N ASP A 30 -3.48 -3.71 -11.19
CA ASP A 30 -3.63 -3.08 -12.50
C ASP A 30 -5.10 -2.75 -12.82
N LYS A 31 -6.05 -3.63 -12.46
CA LYS A 31 -7.49 -3.40 -12.64
C LYS A 31 -8.05 -2.34 -11.70
N ALA A 32 -7.61 -2.29 -10.45
CA ALA A 32 -8.06 -1.26 -9.52
C ALA A 32 -7.54 0.13 -9.94
N LEU A 33 -6.30 0.19 -10.45
CA LEU A 33 -5.72 1.44 -10.96
C LEU A 33 -6.41 1.95 -12.24
N SER A 34 -6.93 1.07 -13.09
CA SER A 34 -7.71 1.47 -14.27
C SER A 34 -9.16 1.83 -13.97
N SER A 35 -9.63 1.57 -12.75
CA SER A 35 -10.98 1.94 -12.31
C SER A 35 -11.11 3.44 -12.10
N LYS A 36 -12.01 4.07 -12.86
CA LYS A 36 -12.18 5.53 -12.85
C LYS A 36 -12.65 6.09 -11.49
N ASN A 37 -13.50 5.37 -10.77
CA ASN A 37 -14.13 5.84 -9.53
C ASN A 37 -13.65 5.06 -8.28
N GLY A 38 -12.65 4.20 -8.42
CA GLY A 38 -12.12 3.43 -7.30
C GLY A 38 -13.05 2.40 -6.69
N HIS A 39 -14.12 1.98 -7.39
CA HIS A 39 -15.03 0.95 -6.87
C HIS A 39 -14.35 -0.39 -6.53
N LEU A 40 -13.13 -0.63 -7.05
CA LEU A 40 -12.32 -1.82 -6.75
C LEU A 40 -11.32 -1.62 -5.62
N ASP A 41 -11.21 -0.42 -5.05
CA ASP A 41 -10.17 -0.08 -4.07
C ASP A 41 -10.34 -0.93 -2.81
N LEU A 42 -11.55 -0.95 -2.23
CA LEU A 42 -11.85 -1.79 -1.07
C LEU A 42 -11.66 -3.28 -1.36
N PHE A 43 -12.08 -3.74 -2.55
CA PHE A 43 -11.90 -5.12 -2.95
C PHE A 43 -10.42 -5.49 -3.03
N LEU A 44 -9.59 -4.62 -3.60
CA LEU A 44 -8.15 -4.84 -3.70
C LEU A 44 -7.53 -4.94 -2.30
N ARG A 45 -7.84 -4.01 -1.40
CA ARG A 45 -7.36 -4.04 -0.01
C ARG A 45 -7.72 -5.35 0.68
N PHE A 46 -9.00 -5.74 0.58
CA PHE A 46 -9.47 -7.00 1.14
C PHE A 46 -8.74 -8.20 0.54
N LEU A 47 -8.59 -8.27 -0.78
CA LEU A 47 -7.88 -9.35 -1.46
C LEU A 47 -6.41 -9.45 -1.03
N LEU A 48 -5.74 -8.33 -0.83
CA LEU A 48 -4.34 -8.32 -0.41
C LEU A 48 -4.22 -8.73 1.07
N GLY A 49 -5.07 -8.17 1.94
CA GLY A 49 -5.10 -8.54 3.35
C GLY A 49 -5.44 -10.01 3.56
N ILE A 50 -6.44 -10.56 2.87
CA ILE A 50 -6.83 -11.98 2.98
C ILE A 50 -5.75 -12.94 2.47
N SER A 51 -4.83 -12.46 1.63
CA SER A 51 -3.72 -13.26 1.10
C SER A 51 -2.58 -13.44 2.10
N LEU A 52 -2.55 -12.68 3.20
CA LEU A 52 -1.59 -12.88 4.28
C LEU A 52 -1.86 -14.19 5.01
N GLU A 53 -0.79 -14.93 5.30
CA GLU A 53 -0.87 -16.21 6.02
C GLU A 53 -1.56 -16.08 7.38
N SER A 54 -1.29 -15.01 8.12
CA SER A 54 -1.94 -14.70 9.39
C SER A 54 -3.46 -14.64 9.24
N ASN A 55 -3.95 -13.99 8.18
CA ASN A 55 -5.38 -13.81 7.95
C ASN A 55 -6.04 -15.08 7.39
N GLN A 56 -5.33 -15.84 6.54
CA GLN A 56 -5.79 -17.16 6.10
C GLN A 56 -5.87 -18.16 7.27
N SER A 57 -4.96 -18.06 8.23
CA SER A 57 -4.94 -18.94 9.41
C SER A 57 -6.18 -18.78 10.28
N LEU A 58 -6.74 -17.56 10.36
CA LEU A 58 -7.98 -17.26 11.07
C LEU A 58 -9.24 -17.74 10.33
N LEU A 59 -9.12 -17.98 9.02
CA LEU A 59 -10.23 -18.34 8.14
C LEU A 59 -10.12 -19.77 7.61
N GLN A 60 -9.42 -20.66 8.31
CA GLN A 60 -9.22 -22.06 7.90
C GLN A 60 -10.52 -22.83 7.62
N GLY A 61 -11.64 -22.44 8.24
CA GLY A 61 -12.96 -23.02 7.97
C GLY A 61 -13.60 -22.56 6.65
N LEU A 62 -13.09 -21.47 6.05
CA LEU A 62 -13.60 -20.88 4.81
C LEU A 62 -12.59 -20.96 3.66
N LEU A 63 -11.30 -20.91 3.97
CA LEU A 63 -10.20 -20.87 3.01
C LEU A 63 -9.26 -22.05 3.26
N THR A 64 -8.92 -22.77 2.20
CA THR A 64 -7.85 -23.76 2.26
C THR A 64 -6.53 -23.01 2.44
N GLN A 65 -5.74 -23.33 3.47
CA GLN A 65 -4.40 -22.76 3.62
C GLN A 65 -3.59 -23.07 2.37
N THR A 66 -3.22 -22.02 1.63
CA THR A 66 -2.53 -22.19 0.35
C THR A 66 -1.01 -22.39 0.53
N GLY A 67 -0.51 -22.23 1.76
CA GLY A 67 0.92 -22.22 2.07
C GLY A 67 1.61 -20.98 1.51
N CYS A 68 0.93 -19.84 1.53
CA CYS A 68 1.50 -18.56 1.07
C CYS A 68 2.54 -18.11 2.08
N SER A 69 3.82 -18.15 1.70
CA SER A 69 4.92 -17.66 2.53
C SER A 69 5.05 -16.14 2.45
N SER A 70 5.77 -15.53 3.40
CA SER A 70 6.19 -14.11 3.34
C SER A 70 6.80 -13.71 1.98
N GLN A 71 7.53 -14.65 1.37
CA GLN A 71 8.16 -14.50 0.06
C GLN A 71 7.15 -14.26 -1.08
N ASN A 72 5.90 -14.69 -0.92
CA ASN A 72 4.84 -14.45 -1.89
C ASN A 72 4.41 -12.97 -1.89
N THR A 73 4.43 -12.33 -0.73
CA THR A 73 3.92 -10.97 -0.50
C THR A 73 4.94 -9.90 -0.86
N GLU A 74 6.24 -10.18 -0.65
CA GLU A 74 7.34 -9.26 -0.96
C GLU A 74 7.35 -8.79 -2.43
N LYS A 75 7.09 -9.70 -3.38
CA LYS A 75 7.01 -9.33 -4.81
C LYS A 75 5.85 -8.37 -5.07
N THR A 76 4.70 -8.61 -4.44
CA THR A 76 3.54 -7.72 -4.54
C THR A 76 3.81 -6.36 -3.92
N VAL A 77 4.43 -6.33 -2.74
CA VAL A 77 4.87 -5.09 -2.07
C VAL A 77 5.78 -4.27 -2.98
N LYS A 78 6.83 -4.91 -3.53
CA LYS A 78 7.77 -4.24 -4.45
C LYS A 78 7.04 -3.66 -5.66
N TYR A 79 6.13 -4.43 -6.26
CA TYR A 79 5.34 -3.97 -7.40
C TYR A 79 4.43 -2.78 -7.06
N ILE A 80 3.80 -2.78 -5.89
CA ILE A 80 2.98 -1.66 -5.43
C ILE A 80 3.84 -0.42 -5.21
N LYS A 81 5.02 -0.56 -4.58
CA LYS A 81 5.98 0.54 -4.41
C LYS A 81 6.42 1.12 -5.76
N GLU A 82 6.72 0.27 -6.74
CA GLU A 82 7.02 0.71 -8.12
C GLU A 82 5.85 1.49 -8.74
N LYS A 83 4.61 1.05 -8.54
CA LYS A 83 3.42 1.78 -9.03
C LYS A 83 3.25 3.14 -8.38
N ILE A 84 3.48 3.25 -7.07
CA ILE A 84 3.43 4.52 -6.33
C ILE A 84 4.43 5.54 -6.91
N GLN A 85 5.62 5.08 -7.33
CA GLN A 85 6.64 5.96 -7.93
C GLN A 85 6.27 6.48 -9.32
N ASN A 86 5.28 5.91 -10.01
CA ASN A 86 4.88 6.30 -11.37
C ASN A 86 3.92 7.52 -11.41
N ASN A 87 3.98 8.41 -10.42
CA ASN A 87 3.19 9.64 -10.35
C ASN A 87 1.67 9.45 -10.61
N LEU A 88 1.07 8.44 -9.97
CA LEU A 88 -0.37 8.16 -10.07
C LEU A 88 -1.21 9.32 -9.52
N ALA A 89 -2.51 9.42 -9.84
CA ALA A 89 -3.37 10.41 -9.19
C ALA A 89 -3.40 10.24 -7.64
N PRO A 90 -3.57 11.32 -6.86
CA PRO A 90 -3.48 11.28 -5.39
C PRO A 90 -4.31 10.17 -4.74
N GLU A 91 -5.57 10.01 -5.15
CA GLU A 91 -6.50 9.01 -4.61
C GLU A 91 -6.03 7.59 -4.92
N ARG A 92 -5.44 7.37 -6.10
CA ARG A 92 -4.90 6.07 -6.50
C ARG A 92 -3.65 5.73 -5.67
N SER A 93 -2.76 6.70 -5.46
CA SER A 93 -1.60 6.54 -4.57
C SER A 93 -2.02 6.23 -3.14
N ILE A 94 -2.98 6.98 -2.58
CA ILE A 94 -3.53 6.76 -1.23
C ILE A 94 -4.10 5.34 -1.11
N ASN A 95 -4.86 4.87 -2.11
CA ASN A 95 -5.34 3.49 -2.12
C ASN A 95 -4.20 2.46 -2.10
N LEU A 96 -3.12 2.70 -2.85
CA LEU A 96 -1.95 1.82 -2.82
C LEU A 96 -1.19 1.86 -1.48
N PHE A 97 -1.16 2.99 -0.78
CA PHE A 97 -0.64 3.03 0.60
C PHE A 97 -1.50 2.22 1.57
N HIS A 98 -2.83 2.28 1.45
CA HIS A 98 -3.69 1.36 2.19
C HIS A 98 -3.35 -0.10 1.86
N CYS A 99 -3.14 -0.43 0.58
CA CYS A 99 -2.76 -1.78 0.18
C CYS A 99 -1.44 -2.24 0.80
N LEU A 100 -0.44 -1.35 0.92
CA LEU A 100 0.82 -1.67 1.62
C LEU A 100 0.57 -1.95 3.11
N ASN A 101 -0.28 -1.16 3.77
CA ASN A 101 -0.66 -1.37 5.17
C ASN A 101 -1.40 -2.71 5.36
N GLU A 102 -2.30 -3.10 4.45
CA GLU A 102 -2.95 -4.43 4.47
C GLU A 102 -1.96 -5.58 4.30
N LEU A 103 -0.80 -5.33 3.67
CA LEU A 103 0.30 -6.27 3.52
C LEU A 103 1.35 -6.18 4.64
N ASN A 104 1.05 -5.43 5.71
CA ASN A 104 1.94 -5.12 6.83
C ASN A 104 3.27 -4.45 6.43
N ASP A 105 3.29 -3.71 5.31
CA ASP A 105 4.44 -2.90 4.90
C ASP A 105 4.17 -1.41 5.15
N ASN A 106 4.79 -0.89 6.21
CA ASN A 106 4.64 0.51 6.62
C ASN A 106 5.90 1.36 6.35
N THR A 107 6.88 0.85 5.60
CA THR A 107 8.21 1.47 5.53
C THR A 107 8.18 2.90 4.96
N LEU A 108 7.36 3.14 3.93
CA LEU A 108 7.23 4.48 3.33
C LEU A 108 6.47 5.45 4.23
N VAL A 109 5.55 4.93 5.05
CA VAL A 109 4.80 5.71 6.04
C VAL A 109 5.71 6.13 7.18
N GLU A 110 6.52 5.20 7.69
CA GLU A 110 7.53 5.45 8.72
C GLU A 110 8.58 6.47 8.27
N GLU A 111 9.02 6.39 7.00
CA GLU A 111 9.93 7.38 6.39
C GLU A 111 9.33 8.79 6.46
N ILE A 112 8.07 8.97 6.07
CA ILE A 112 7.40 10.27 6.12
C ILE A 112 7.14 10.74 7.55
N GLN A 113 6.71 9.85 8.45
CA GLN A 113 6.50 10.20 9.86
C GLN A 113 7.80 10.67 10.52
N SER A 114 8.94 10.05 10.18
CA SER A 114 10.26 10.52 10.60
C SER A 114 10.53 11.96 10.14
N TYR A 115 10.20 12.30 8.89
CA TYR A 115 10.34 13.68 8.40
C TYR A 115 9.43 14.67 9.13
N LEU A 116 8.19 14.29 9.43
CA LEU A 116 7.27 15.12 10.21
C LEU A 116 7.81 15.41 11.62
N ASN A 117 8.33 14.39 12.30
CA ASN A 117 8.87 14.50 13.65
C ASN A 117 10.10 15.41 13.74
N LEU A 118 10.86 15.53 12.65
CA LEU A 118 12.02 16.42 12.56
C LEU A 118 11.63 17.90 12.33
N GLY A 119 10.36 18.21 12.11
CA GLY A 119 9.87 19.58 11.89
C GLY A 119 10.36 20.25 10.60
N ASP A 120 11.08 19.53 9.75
CA ASP A 120 11.84 20.05 8.61
C ASP A 120 11.16 19.71 7.27
N MET A 121 9.90 20.12 7.12
CA MET A 121 9.13 19.93 5.88
C MET A 121 9.13 21.17 4.98
N SER A 122 9.41 22.35 5.53
CA SER A 122 9.40 23.61 4.79
C SER A 122 10.61 23.79 3.85
N THR A 123 11.68 23.01 4.04
CA THR A 123 12.94 23.15 3.30
C THR A 123 13.18 22.04 2.26
N LYS A 124 12.38 20.96 2.27
CA LYS A 124 12.63 19.78 1.44
C LYS A 124 11.64 19.65 0.29
N GLN A 125 12.19 19.48 -0.91
CA GLN A 125 11.42 19.18 -2.11
C GLN A 125 11.02 17.69 -2.09
N LEU A 126 9.81 17.40 -1.62
CA LEU A 126 9.27 16.04 -1.65
C LEU A 126 8.91 15.60 -3.07
N SER A 127 9.04 14.30 -3.33
CA SER A 127 8.48 13.67 -4.52
C SER A 127 6.94 13.55 -4.42
N ALA A 128 6.27 13.35 -5.56
CA ALA A 128 4.82 13.10 -5.59
C ALA A 128 4.38 11.88 -4.76
N ALA A 129 5.21 10.84 -4.71
CA ALA A 129 5.00 9.66 -3.87
C ALA A 129 5.05 10.02 -2.38
N GLN A 130 6.02 10.85 -1.98
CA GLN A 130 6.19 11.32 -0.60
C GLN A 130 5.06 12.27 -0.17
N TRP A 131 4.60 13.18 -1.05
CA TRP A 131 3.40 13.98 -0.78
C TRP A 131 2.15 13.12 -0.60
N SER A 132 1.98 12.08 -1.43
CA SER A 132 0.87 11.13 -1.28
C SER A 132 0.95 10.33 0.03
N ALA A 133 2.16 9.95 0.44
CA ALA A 133 2.40 9.26 1.71
C ALA A 133 2.06 10.18 2.90
N LEU A 134 2.42 11.47 2.83
CA LEU A 134 2.01 12.46 3.82
C LEU A 134 0.49 12.60 3.89
N ALA A 135 -0.19 12.74 2.75
CA ALA A 135 -1.65 12.78 2.71
C ALA A 135 -2.27 11.53 3.35
N PHE A 136 -1.73 10.34 3.04
CA PHE A 136 -2.16 9.09 3.66
C PHE A 136 -1.97 9.10 5.19
N VAL A 137 -0.82 9.52 5.70
CA VAL A 137 -0.54 9.60 7.14
C VAL A 137 -1.52 10.55 7.82
N LEU A 138 -1.79 11.71 7.23
CA LEU A 138 -2.72 12.70 7.79
C LEU A 138 -4.17 12.21 7.78
N LEU A 139 -4.58 11.46 6.75
CA LEU A 139 -5.93 10.89 6.66
C LEU A 139 -6.15 9.69 7.60
N THR A 140 -5.08 9.02 8.00
CA THR A 140 -5.13 7.79 8.82
C THR A 140 -4.68 7.99 10.25
N SER A 141 -4.05 9.13 10.58
CA SER A 141 -3.77 9.49 11.96
C SER A 141 -5.11 9.71 12.67
N ARG A 142 -5.29 9.05 13.82
CA ARG A 142 -6.48 9.23 14.68
C ARG A 142 -6.46 10.57 15.43
N GLN A 143 -5.69 11.55 14.95
CA GLN A 143 -5.60 12.85 15.59
C GLN A 143 -6.85 13.66 15.23
N GLU A 144 -7.68 13.89 16.25
CA GLU A 144 -8.84 14.79 16.25
C GLU A 144 -8.42 16.27 16.13
N GLU A 145 -7.35 16.58 15.39
CA GLU A 145 -7.02 17.98 15.12
C GLU A 145 -8.02 18.52 14.09
N ASP A 146 -9.00 19.27 14.59
CA ASP A 146 -10.05 19.98 13.83
C ASP A 146 -9.47 21.00 12.81
N VAL A 147 -8.16 21.26 12.83
CA VAL A 147 -7.48 22.29 12.05
C VAL A 147 -6.24 21.72 11.34
N PHE A 148 -6.32 21.61 10.02
CA PHE A 148 -5.16 21.30 9.17
C PHE A 148 -4.51 22.60 8.68
N ASP A 149 -3.33 22.95 9.19
CA ASP A 149 -2.63 24.17 8.77
C ASP A 149 -2.00 24.03 7.37
N LEU A 150 -2.80 24.28 6.34
CA LEU A 150 -2.39 24.23 4.93
C LEU A 150 -1.23 25.19 4.64
N LYS A 151 -1.06 26.27 5.42
CA LYS A 151 -0.02 27.28 5.17
C LYS A 151 1.38 26.72 5.25
N LYS A 152 1.58 25.66 6.04
CA LYS A 152 2.85 24.94 6.15
C LYS A 152 3.28 24.27 4.83
N PHE A 153 2.36 24.11 3.88
CA PHE A 153 2.56 23.34 2.65
C PHE A 153 2.38 24.16 1.35
N LEU A 154 2.14 25.47 1.44
CA LEU A 154 1.88 26.35 0.29
C LEU A 154 3.07 26.51 -0.69
N GLY A 155 4.26 25.99 -0.36
CA GLY A 155 5.46 26.09 -1.19
C GLY A 155 5.52 25.14 -2.39
N SER A 156 4.55 24.25 -2.59
CA SER A 156 4.56 23.25 -3.67
C SER A 156 3.17 23.03 -4.26
N GLU A 157 2.97 23.38 -5.54
CA GLU A 157 1.71 23.13 -6.25
C GLU A 157 1.35 21.63 -6.28
N GLU A 158 2.31 20.76 -6.57
CA GLU A 158 2.14 19.30 -6.50
C GLU A 158 1.76 18.86 -5.08
N GLY A 159 2.41 19.42 -4.06
CA GLY A 159 2.07 19.15 -2.67
C GLY A 159 0.63 19.52 -2.32
N LEU A 160 0.19 20.71 -2.75
CA LEU A 160 -1.18 21.17 -2.56
C LEU A 160 -2.20 20.25 -3.25
N LEU A 161 -1.96 19.88 -4.52
CA LEU A 161 -2.81 18.95 -5.26
C LEU A 161 -2.92 17.60 -4.55
N ARG A 162 -1.81 17.07 -4.05
CA ARG A 162 -1.74 15.79 -3.35
C ARG A 162 -2.39 15.81 -1.97
N LEU A 163 -2.41 16.97 -1.31
CA LEU A 163 -3.03 17.20 -0.01
C LEU A 163 -4.52 17.57 -0.10
N MET A 164 -5.07 17.80 -1.29
CA MET A 164 -6.50 18.08 -1.47
C MET A 164 -7.43 17.08 -0.76
N PRO A 165 -7.17 15.75 -0.78
CA PRO A 165 -7.97 14.80 -0.01
C PRO A 165 -8.00 15.11 1.49
N VAL A 166 -6.87 15.55 2.08
CA VAL A 166 -6.79 15.93 3.50
C VAL A 166 -7.70 17.12 3.80
N VAL A 167 -7.65 18.14 2.95
CA VAL A 167 -8.49 19.35 3.09
C VAL A 167 -9.98 19.01 2.98
N GLN A 168 -10.36 18.12 2.06
CA GLN A 168 -11.76 17.70 1.89
C GLN A 168 -12.35 17.00 3.11
N PHE A 169 -11.54 16.30 3.88
CA PHE A 169 -11.97 15.58 5.08
C PHE A 169 -11.69 16.34 6.40
N SER A 170 -11.09 17.53 6.33
CA SER A 170 -10.89 18.40 7.49
C SER A 170 -12.13 19.26 7.75
N ARG A 171 -12.38 19.58 9.03
CA ARG A 171 -13.50 20.46 9.44
C ARG A 171 -13.18 21.94 9.27
N THR A 172 -11.91 22.33 9.41
CA THR A 172 -11.41 23.70 9.20
C THR A 172 -10.01 23.64 8.58
N ALA A 173 -9.76 24.38 7.50
CA ALA A 173 -8.47 24.47 6.82
C ALA A 173 -8.01 25.93 6.67
#